data_AF-A0A7S2XUB4-F1
#
_entry.id   AF-A0A7S2XUB4-F1
#
_cell.length_a   1.000
_cell.length_b   1.000
_cell.length_c   1.000
_cell.angle_alpha   90.00
_cell.angle_beta   90.00
_cell.angle_gamma   90.00
#
_symmetry.space_group_name_H-M   'P 1'
#
loop_
_entity.id
_entity.type
_entity.pdbx_description
1 polymer ?
#
loop_
_entity_poly.entity_id
_entity_poly.type
_entity_poly.pdbx_seq_one_letter_code
_entity_poly.pdbx_strand_id
1 'polypeptide(L)'
;VTIKRAAELALRSGDPMGVLNRLMSVSEAEMSIVEAKVRSEMESSSESEVDEKELKQAVIESIKTNASFQANLFQRLETEVPEFSRAFITERDYIMAEAIRREGANGATNIVVVVGAAHLPGMSKKLLE
;
A
#
# COMPACT_ATOMS: atom_id res chain seq x y z
N VAL A 1 15.09 5.08 -6.36
CA VAL A 1 15.33 5.29 -4.90
C VAL A 1 14.62 4.22 -4.06
N THR A 2 13.35 3.91 -4.32
CA THR A 2 12.51 2.95 -3.56
C THR A 2 13.06 1.51 -3.54
N ILE A 3 13.39 0.93 -4.72
CA ILE A 3 13.88 -0.46 -4.83
C ILE A 3 15.24 -0.65 -4.12
N LYS A 4 16.14 0.34 -4.24
CA LYS A 4 17.46 0.30 -3.59
C LYS A 4 17.35 0.28 -2.08
N ARG A 5 16.40 1.05 -1.52
CA ARG A 5 16.12 1.09 -0.08
C ARG A 5 15.50 -0.24 0.40
N ALA A 6 14.66 -0.87 -0.42
CA ALA A 6 14.03 -2.17 -0.11
C ALA A 6 15.11 -3.24 0.00
N ALA A 7 16.03 -3.24 -0.95
CA ALA A 7 17.20 -4.11 -0.95
C ALA A 7 18.09 -3.85 0.27
N GLU A 8 18.37 -2.59 0.62
CA GLU A 8 19.16 -2.27 1.82
C GLU A 8 18.51 -2.74 3.13
N LEU A 9 17.18 -2.67 3.24
CA LEU A 9 16.44 -3.13 4.43
C LEU A 9 16.39 -4.65 4.52
N ALA A 10 16.17 -5.31 3.39
CA ALA A 10 16.24 -6.75 3.26
C ALA A 10 17.66 -7.25 3.63
N LEU A 11 18.70 -6.51 3.24
CA LEU A 11 20.07 -6.84 3.66
C LEU A 11 20.32 -6.59 5.15
N ARG A 12 19.74 -5.52 5.72
CA ARG A 12 19.84 -5.18 7.15
C ARG A 12 19.06 -6.12 8.06
N SER A 13 18.03 -6.81 7.57
CA SER A 13 17.29 -7.81 8.35
C SER A 13 18.08 -9.10 8.60
N GLY A 14 19.20 -9.30 7.87
CA GLY A 14 19.96 -10.54 7.90
C GLY A 14 19.32 -11.68 7.08
N ASP A 15 18.10 -11.48 6.57
CA ASP A 15 17.39 -12.44 5.70
C ASP A 15 16.58 -11.70 4.61
N PRO A 16 17.25 -11.26 3.53
CA PRO A 16 16.60 -10.51 2.47
C PRO A 16 15.57 -11.33 1.69
N MET A 17 15.84 -12.61 1.47
CA MET A 17 14.95 -13.50 0.71
C MET A 17 13.71 -13.86 1.52
N GLY A 18 13.84 -14.08 2.83
CA GLY A 18 12.68 -14.29 3.70
C GLY A 18 11.76 -13.07 3.79
N VAL A 19 12.32 -11.85 3.80
CA VAL A 19 11.51 -10.61 3.71
C VAL A 19 10.75 -10.55 2.38
N LEU A 20 11.43 -10.82 1.26
CA LEU A 20 10.80 -10.82 -0.07
C LEU A 20 9.69 -11.87 -0.19
N ASN A 21 9.95 -13.09 0.29
CA ASN A 21 8.95 -14.17 0.26
C ASN A 21 7.72 -13.83 1.10
N ARG A 22 7.89 -13.23 2.29
CA ARG A 22 6.75 -12.78 3.11
C ARG A 22 5.98 -11.67 2.41
N LEU A 23 6.67 -10.70 1.80
CA LEU A 23 6.04 -9.61 1.05
C LEU A 23 5.20 -10.15 -0.13
N MET A 24 5.77 -11.07 -0.91
CA MET A 24 5.06 -11.73 -2.01
C MET A 24 3.85 -12.53 -1.50
N SER A 25 4.03 -13.33 -0.43
CA SER A 25 2.97 -14.13 0.17
C SER A 25 1.78 -13.29 0.64
N VAL A 26 2.04 -12.18 1.33
CA VAL A 26 0.97 -11.25 1.76
C VAL A 26 0.27 -10.65 0.54
N SER A 27 1.02 -10.21 -0.47
CA SER A 27 0.46 -9.62 -1.69
C SER A 27 -0.38 -10.62 -2.49
N GLU A 28 0.10 -11.84 -2.67
CA GLU A 28 -0.61 -12.90 -3.41
C GLU A 28 -1.88 -13.33 -2.68
N ALA A 29 -1.81 -13.49 -1.35
CA ALA A 29 -2.97 -13.86 -0.55
C ALA A 29 -4.09 -12.82 -0.66
N GLU A 30 -3.78 -11.53 -0.48
CA GLU A 30 -4.77 -10.46 -0.61
C GLU A 30 -5.30 -10.36 -2.05
N MET A 31 -4.44 -10.49 -3.06
CA MET A 31 -4.86 -10.38 -4.46
C MET A 31 -5.79 -11.52 -4.87
N SER A 32 -5.54 -12.74 -4.37
CA SER A 32 -6.40 -13.90 -4.63
C SER A 32 -7.82 -13.73 -4.08
N ILE A 33 -7.95 -13.07 -2.93
CA ILE A 33 -9.26 -12.78 -2.30
C ILE A 33 -10.05 -11.80 -3.17
N VAL A 34 -9.39 -10.76 -3.68
CA VAL A 34 -10.06 -9.78 -4.57
C VAL A 34 -10.42 -10.41 -5.90
N GLU A 35 -9.51 -11.19 -6.49
CA GLU A 35 -9.78 -11.88 -7.75
C GLU A 35 -10.97 -12.83 -7.62
N ALA A 36 -11.03 -13.66 -6.58
CA ALA A 36 -12.14 -14.56 -6.34
C ALA A 36 -13.48 -13.82 -6.19
N LYS A 37 -13.47 -12.69 -5.46
CA LYS A 37 -14.66 -11.85 -5.29
C LYS A 37 -15.12 -11.26 -6.62
N VAL A 38 -14.21 -10.64 -7.37
CA VAL A 38 -14.55 -10.00 -8.66
C VAL A 38 -15.01 -11.04 -9.68
N ARG A 39 -14.34 -12.19 -9.76
CA ARG A 39 -14.74 -13.30 -10.63
C ARG A 39 -16.17 -13.76 -10.31
N SER A 40 -16.48 -13.97 -9.03
CA SER A 40 -17.83 -14.35 -8.60
C SER A 40 -18.89 -13.29 -8.93
N GLU A 41 -18.57 -12.01 -8.78
CA GLU A 41 -19.47 -10.90 -9.14
C GLU A 41 -19.73 -10.85 -10.66
N MET A 42 -18.69 -11.05 -11.47
CA MET A 42 -18.80 -11.09 -12.94
C MET A 42 -19.62 -12.30 -13.41
N GLU A 43 -19.33 -13.51 -12.91
CA GLU A 43 -20.08 -14.74 -13.23
C GLU A 43 -21.56 -14.63 -12.83
N SER A 44 -21.88 -13.93 -11.74
CA SER A 44 -23.27 -13.68 -11.33
C SER A 44 -24.02 -12.69 -12.24
N SER A 45 -23.28 -11.86 -12.99
CA SER A 45 -23.82 -10.77 -13.81
C SER A 45 -23.83 -11.08 -15.30
N SER A 46 -23.16 -12.16 -15.75
CA SER A 46 -23.05 -12.55 -17.16
C SER A 46 -23.28 -14.04 -17.37
N GLU A 47 -24.10 -14.42 -18.34
CA GLU A 47 -24.33 -15.83 -18.72
C GLU A 47 -23.18 -16.44 -19.56
N SER A 48 -22.14 -15.66 -19.88
CA SER A 48 -20.99 -16.07 -20.68
C SER A 48 -19.73 -16.34 -19.84
N GLU A 49 -18.82 -17.16 -20.37
CA GLU A 49 -17.49 -17.36 -19.81
C GLU A 49 -16.75 -16.02 -19.64
N VAL A 50 -16.17 -15.79 -18.46
CA VAL A 50 -15.48 -14.55 -18.13
C VAL A 50 -14.17 -14.46 -18.90
N ASP A 51 -13.99 -13.40 -19.68
CA ASP A 51 -12.73 -13.13 -20.36
C ASP A 51 -11.63 -12.74 -19.34
N GLU A 52 -10.48 -13.39 -19.43
CA GLU A 52 -9.35 -13.21 -18.50
C GLU A 52 -8.76 -11.78 -18.54
N LYS A 53 -8.86 -11.07 -19.68
CA LYS A 53 -8.39 -9.68 -19.77
C LYS A 53 -9.37 -8.72 -19.10
N GLU A 54 -10.67 -8.94 -19.28
CA GLU A 54 -11.71 -8.20 -18.59
C GLU A 54 -11.65 -8.43 -17.07
N LEU A 55 -11.46 -9.67 -16.63
CA LEU A 55 -11.27 -9.99 -15.21
C LEU A 55 -10.09 -9.24 -14.61
N LYS A 56 -8.91 -9.28 -15.25
CA LYS A 56 -7.73 -8.55 -14.76
C LYS A 56 -7.99 -7.06 -14.63
N GLN A 57 -8.69 -6.48 -15.60
CA GLN A 57 -9.02 -5.05 -15.55
C GLN A 57 -10.00 -4.74 -14.41
N ALA A 58 -11.03 -5.56 -14.22
CA ALA A 58 -11.99 -5.43 -13.13
C ALA A 58 -11.32 -5.59 -11.75
N VAL A 59 -10.39 -6.54 -11.61
CA VAL A 59 -9.59 -6.73 -10.39
C VAL A 59 -8.75 -5.50 -10.09
N ILE A 60 -8.07 -4.93 -11.09
CA ILE A 60 -7.27 -3.71 -10.93
C ILE A 60 -8.15 -2.53 -10.48
N GLU A 61 -9.33 -2.34 -11.07
CA GLU A 61 -10.24 -1.27 -10.68
C GLU A 61 -10.85 -1.49 -9.28
N SER A 62 -11.15 -2.74 -8.93
CA SER A 62 -11.60 -3.11 -7.58
C SER A 62 -10.54 -2.76 -6.54
N ILE A 63 -9.27 -3.08 -6.78
CA ILE A 63 -8.16 -2.77 -5.86
C ILE A 63 -8.00 -1.26 -5.64
N LYS A 64 -8.17 -0.46 -6.69
CA LYS A 64 -8.04 1.01 -6.60
C LYS A 64 -9.11 1.64 -5.70
N THR A 65 -10.32 1.09 -5.71
CA THR A 65 -11.49 1.68 -5.04
C THR A 65 -11.85 0.99 -3.72
N ASN A 66 -11.35 -0.22 -3.48
CA ASN A 66 -11.66 -0.99 -2.29
C ASN A 66 -10.82 -0.55 -1.07
N ALA A 67 -11.37 0.38 -0.29
CA ALA A 67 -10.74 0.88 0.93
C ALA A 67 -10.48 -0.22 1.97
N SER A 68 -11.34 -1.24 2.06
CA SER A 68 -11.18 -2.35 3.01
C SER A 68 -10.00 -3.25 2.64
N PHE A 69 -9.81 -3.54 1.35
CA PHE A 69 -8.63 -4.26 0.84
C PHE A 69 -7.35 -3.50 1.17
N GLN A 70 -7.32 -2.19 0.90
CA GLN A 70 -6.14 -1.37 1.18
C GLN A 70 -5.79 -1.38 2.67
N ALA A 71 -6.79 -1.20 3.55
CA ALA A 71 -6.59 -1.24 4.99
C ALA A 71 -6.04 -2.60 5.47
N ASN A 72 -6.62 -3.70 5.01
CA ASN A 72 -6.18 -5.05 5.38
C ASN A 72 -4.77 -5.35 4.89
N LEU A 73 -4.46 -5.02 3.63
CA LEU A 73 -3.13 -5.19 3.06
C LEU A 73 -2.08 -4.44 3.89
N PHE A 74 -2.32 -3.16 4.21
CA PHE A 74 -1.35 -2.38 5.00
C PHE A 74 -1.19 -2.90 6.43
N GLN A 75 -2.28 -3.32 7.08
CA GLN A 75 -2.21 -3.92 8.41
C GLN A 75 -1.40 -5.23 8.42
N ARG A 76 -1.62 -6.08 7.41
CA ARG A 76 -0.84 -7.33 7.26
C ARG A 76 0.61 -7.05 6.95
N LEU A 77 0.91 -6.08 6.09
CA LEU A 77 2.29 -5.66 5.81
C LEU A 77 3.00 -5.13 7.06
N GLU A 78 2.30 -4.40 7.93
CA GLU A 78 2.86 -3.94 9.21
C GLU A 78 3.14 -5.10 10.18
N THR A 79 2.30 -6.13 10.17
CA THR A 79 2.42 -7.26 11.10
C THR A 79 3.42 -8.32 10.61
N GLU A 80 3.35 -8.69 9.33
CA GLU A 80 4.09 -9.82 8.75
C GLU A 80 5.43 -9.39 8.13
N VAL A 81 5.54 -8.12 7.69
CA VAL A 81 6.74 -7.55 7.06
C VAL A 81 7.05 -6.15 7.62
N PRO A 82 7.24 -6.02 8.94
CA PRO A 82 7.41 -4.72 9.61
C PRO A 82 8.61 -3.92 9.09
N GLU A 83 9.66 -4.59 8.60
CA GLU A 83 10.84 -3.98 8.01
C GLU A 83 10.49 -3.19 6.74
N PHE A 84 9.56 -3.73 5.94
CA PHE A 84 9.02 -3.06 4.76
C PHE A 84 8.11 -1.91 5.17
N SER A 85 7.11 -2.17 6.03
CA SER A 85 6.13 -1.15 6.43
C SER A 85 6.80 0.07 7.06
N ARG A 86 7.75 -0.16 7.98
CA ARG A 86 8.49 0.92 8.66
C ARG A 86 9.20 1.84 7.67
N ALA A 87 9.88 1.30 6.67
CA ALA A 87 10.70 2.11 5.78
C ALA A 87 9.93 2.73 4.60
N PHE A 88 8.90 2.04 4.12
CA PHE A 88 8.15 2.47 2.94
C PHE A 88 6.93 3.32 3.28
N ILE A 89 6.38 3.17 4.48
CA ILE A 89 5.21 3.91 4.93
C ILE A 89 5.62 4.81 6.09
N THR A 90 5.95 4.26 7.26
CA THR A 90 6.10 5.05 8.50
C THR A 90 7.19 6.13 8.42
N GLU A 91 8.38 5.79 7.91
CA GLU A 91 9.49 6.74 7.78
C GLU A 91 9.17 7.82 6.74
N ARG A 92 8.54 7.44 5.64
CA ARG A 92 8.12 8.40 4.60
C ARG A 92 7.04 9.34 5.10
N ASP A 93 6.07 8.83 5.86
CA ASP A 93 5.03 9.66 6.49
C ASP A 93 5.66 10.72 7.40
N TYR A 94 6.69 10.33 8.17
CA TYR A 94 7.43 11.28 9.01
C TYR A 94 8.14 12.35 8.20
N ILE A 95 8.90 11.96 7.17
CA ILE A 95 9.63 12.92 6.34
C ILE A 95 8.67 13.88 5.63
N MET A 96 7.54 13.38 5.13
CA MET A 96 6.53 14.20 4.46
C MET A 96 5.83 15.15 5.44
N ALA A 97 5.45 14.68 6.63
CA ALA A 97 4.86 15.53 7.67
C ALA A 97 5.84 16.63 8.13
N GLU A 98 7.12 16.29 8.32
CA GLU A 98 8.17 17.26 8.64
C GLU A 98 8.37 18.30 7.54
N ALA A 99 8.32 17.89 6.28
CA ALA A 99 8.43 18.84 5.16
C ALA A 99 7.28 19.87 5.20
N ILE A 100 6.05 19.41 5.45
CA ILE A 100 4.88 20.30 5.59
C ILE A 100 5.07 21.26 6.77
N ARG A 101 5.53 20.76 7.93
CA ARG A 101 5.79 21.61 9.11
C ARG A 101 6.84 22.69 8.83
N ARG A 102 7.89 22.36 8.09
CA ARG A 102 8.92 23.32 7.69
C ARG A 102 8.37 24.41 6.79
N GLU A 103 7.54 24.07 5.80
CA GLU A 103 6.89 25.08 4.96
C GLU A 103 5.97 26.00 5.78
N GLY A 104 5.24 25.44 6.76
CA GLY A 104 4.46 26.24 7.71
C GLY A 104 5.33 27.18 8.55
N ALA A 105 6.47 26.70 9.05
CA ALA A 105 7.44 27.52 9.78
C ALA A 105 8.08 28.62 8.92
N ASN A 106 8.15 28.41 7.60
CA ASN A 106 8.59 29.42 6.62
C ASN A 106 7.49 30.42 6.25
N GLY A 107 6.31 30.34 6.86
CA GLY A 107 5.20 31.28 6.69
C GLY A 107 4.13 30.86 5.69
N ALA A 108 4.19 29.63 5.15
CA ALA A 108 3.10 29.12 4.31
C ALA A 108 1.86 28.85 5.17
N THR A 109 0.72 29.46 4.79
CA THR A 109 -0.55 29.31 5.52
C THR A 109 -1.48 28.27 4.91
N ASN A 110 -1.36 28.02 3.60
CA ASN A 110 -2.15 27.04 2.87
C ASN A 110 -1.21 26.11 2.10
N ILE A 111 -1.15 24.84 2.51
CA ILE A 111 -0.27 23.84 1.91
C ILE A 111 -1.14 22.74 1.29
N VAL A 112 -1.00 22.52 -0.01
CA VAL A 112 -1.66 21.44 -0.74
C VAL A 112 -0.62 20.39 -1.09
N VAL A 113 -0.91 19.13 -0.77
CA VAL A 113 0.02 18.01 -0.96
C VAL A 113 -0.67 16.88 -1.71
N VAL A 114 0.01 16.32 -2.70
CA VAL A 114 -0.44 15.13 -3.43
C VAL A 114 0.33 13.93 -2.90
N VAL A 115 -0.39 13.02 -2.25
CA VAL A 115 0.19 11.81 -1.65
C VAL A 115 -0.63 10.58 -2.01
N GLY A 116 0.01 9.41 -2.00
CA GLY A 116 -0.71 8.15 -2.11
C GLY A 116 -1.60 7.94 -0.88
N ALA A 117 -2.81 7.39 -1.09
CA ALA A 117 -3.82 7.22 -0.03
C ALA A 117 -3.29 6.48 1.21
N ALA A 118 -2.38 5.52 1.01
CA ALA A 118 -1.72 4.76 2.06
C ALA A 118 -1.01 5.62 3.13
N HIS A 119 -0.56 6.82 2.76
CA HIS A 119 0.18 7.72 3.63
C HIS A 119 -0.73 8.62 4.49
N LEU A 120 -2.02 8.74 4.14
CA LEU A 120 -2.93 9.66 4.82
C LEU A 120 -3.04 9.38 6.32
N PRO A 121 -3.24 8.12 6.80
CA PRO A 121 -3.39 7.87 8.23
C PRO A 121 -2.14 8.25 9.03
N GLY A 122 -0.96 7.84 8.56
CA GLY A 122 0.30 8.08 9.26
C GLY A 122 0.72 9.56 9.22
N MET A 123 0.52 10.24 8.09
CA MET A 123 0.78 11.68 7.99
C MET A 123 -0.17 12.50 8.87
N SER A 124 -1.47 12.18 8.86
CA SER A 124 -2.47 12.90 9.66
C SER A 124 -2.15 12.82 11.14
N LYS A 125 -1.79 11.63 11.63
CA LYS A 125 -1.35 11.44 13.01
C LYS A 125 -0.16 12.34 13.35
N LYS A 126 0.87 12.35 12.50
CA LYS A 126 2.10 13.11 12.75
C LYS A 126 1.96 14.61 12.64
N LEU A 127 1.02 15.10 11.83
CA LEU A 127 0.74 16.53 11.68
C LEU A 127 -0.09 17.09 12.86
N LEU A 128 -0.81 16.23 13.58
CA LEU A 128 -1.60 16.59 14.76
C LEU A 128 -0.84 16.42 16.08
N GLU A 129 0.31 15.73 16.06
CA GLU A 129 1.32 15.65 17.13
C GLU A 129 2.21 16.90 17.14
#